data_AF-A0A7Y4X8U0-F1
#
_entry.id   AF-A0A7Y4X8U0-F1
#
_cell.length_a   1.000
_cell.length_b   1.000
_cell.length_c   1.000
_cell.angle_alpha   90.00
_cell.angle_beta   90.00
_cell.angle_gamma   90.00
#
_symmetry.space_group_name_H-M   'P 1'
#
loop_
_entity.id
_entity.type
_entity.pdbx_description
1 polymer ?
#
loop_
_entity_poly.entity_id
_entity_poly.type
_entity_poly.pdbx_seq_one_letter_code
_entity_poly.pdbx_strand_id
1 'polypeptide(L)' 'MPEPPLMRLFNLRSDPKEESDLKDANPWVLSAMDKLAADFAATTERYPHVSPNTPDPYVPPRRNP' A
#
# COMPACT_ATOMS: atom_id res chain seq x y z
N MET A 1 -10.98 -14.85 21.57
CA MET A 1 -10.37 -13.62 21.04
C MET A 1 -10.50 -13.70 19.53
N PRO A 2 -10.90 -12.63 18.79
CA PRO A 2 -10.73 -12.66 17.35
C PRO A 2 -9.22 -12.72 17.06
N GLU A 3 -8.78 -13.74 16.35
CA GLU A 3 -7.40 -13.83 15.88
C GLU A 3 -7.08 -12.57 15.07
N PRO A 4 -5.90 -11.93 15.26
CA PRO A 4 -5.47 -10.85 14.39
C PRO A 4 -5.56 -11.33 12.93
N PRO A 5 -5.94 -10.47 11.97
CA PRO A 5 -5.91 -10.89 10.57
C PRO A 5 -4.47 -11.30 10.24
N LEU A 6 -4.29 -12.60 10.02
CA LEU A 6 -3.00 -13.16 9.64
C LEU A 6 -2.56 -12.49 8.34
N MET A 7 -1.31 -12.02 8.27
CA MET A 7 -0.72 -11.60 7.01
C MET A 7 -0.89 -12.72 5.99
N ARG A 8 -1.37 -12.40 4.79
CA ARG A 8 -1.50 -13.34 3.67
C ARG A 8 -0.67 -12.84 2.50
N LEU A 9 -0.14 -13.77 1.71
CA LEU A 9 0.65 -13.46 0.51
C LEU A 9 0.04 -14.13 -0.71
N PHE A 10 -0.26 -13.35 -1.75
CA PHE A 10 -0.83 -13.86 -2.99
C PHE A 10 0.01 -13.47 -4.21
N ASN A 11 -0.01 -14.32 -5.22
CA ASN A 11 0.44 -13.95 -6.55
C ASN A 11 -0.76 -13.60 -7.42
N LEU A 12 -1.07 -12.31 -7.55
CA LEU A 12 -2.24 -11.83 -8.29
C LEU A 12 -2.26 -12.20 -9.78
N ARG A 13 -1.13 -12.58 -10.37
CA ARG A 13 -1.09 -13.02 -11.77
C ARG A 13 -1.64 -14.43 -11.96
N SER A 14 -1.37 -15.33 -11.01
CA SER A 14 -1.84 -16.72 -11.05
C SER A 14 -3.09 -16.96 -10.20
N ASP A 15 -3.31 -16.12 -9.19
CA ASP A 15 -4.42 -16.20 -8.24
C ASP A 15 -5.03 -14.80 -8.00
N PRO A 16 -5.78 -14.26 -8.98
CA PRO A 16 -6.42 -12.95 -8.86
C PRO A 16 -7.57 -12.91 -7.86
N LYS A 17 -8.03 -14.07 -7.36
CA LYS A 17 -9.10 -14.20 -6.37
C LYS A 17 -8.60 -14.35 -4.94
N GLU A 18 -7.27 -14.44 -4.74
CA GLU A 18 -6.64 -14.52 -3.42
C GLU A 18 -7.07 -15.76 -2.61
N GLU A 19 -7.25 -16.88 -3.30
CA GLU A 19 -7.68 -18.15 -2.73
C GLU A 19 -6.50 -18.96 -2.12
N SER A 20 -5.28 -18.74 -2.61
CA SER A 20 -4.08 -19.49 -2.24
C SER A 20 -3.06 -18.64 -1.47
N ASP A 21 -3.01 -18.80 -0.15
CA ASP A 21 -2.01 -18.12 0.68
C ASP A 21 -0.63 -18.77 0.53
N LEU A 22 0.35 -17.99 0.07
CA LEU A 22 1.71 -18.41 -0.23
C LEU A 22 2.73 -18.01 0.84
N LYS A 23 2.30 -17.42 1.97
CA LYS A 23 3.20 -16.84 2.96
C LYS A 23 4.22 -17.86 3.51
N ASP A 24 3.76 -19.08 3.80
CA ASP A 24 4.58 -20.10 4.46
C ASP A 24 5.64 -20.67 3.51
N ALA A 25 5.37 -20.64 2.20
CA ALA A 25 6.32 -21.02 1.17
C ALA A 25 7.33 -19.90 0.83
N ASN A 26 7.08 -18.66 1.22
CA ASN A 26 7.89 -17.50 0.86
C ASN A 26 8.16 -16.57 2.07
N PRO A 27 8.77 -17.08 3.17
CA PRO A 27 8.90 -16.35 4.42
C PRO A 27 9.76 -15.08 4.31
N TRP A 28 10.67 -15.02 3.34
CA TRP A 28 11.53 -13.84 3.10
C TRP A 28 10.74 -12.60 2.68
N VAL A 29 9.53 -12.78 2.12
CA VAL A 29 8.70 -11.67 1.64
C VAL A 29 8.24 -10.78 2.79
N LEU A 30 8.04 -11.35 3.99
CA LEU A 30 7.61 -10.61 5.17
C LEU A 30 8.55 -9.43 5.46
N SER A 31 9.86 -9.68 5.55
CA SER A 31 10.82 -8.62 5.88
C SER A 31 10.92 -7.54 4.79
N ALA A 32 10.75 -7.92 3.52
CA ALA A 32 10.71 -6.98 2.41
C ALA A 32 9.48 -6.07 2.45
N MET A 33 8.30 -6.65 2.72
CA MET A 33 7.04 -5.91 2.82
C MET A 33 6.98 -5.03 4.06
N ASP A 34 7.48 -5.51 5.21
CA ASP A 34 7.58 -4.73 6.44
C ASP A 34 8.47 -3.50 6.24
N LYS A 35 9.64 -3.68 5.60
CA LYS A 35 10.52 -2.55 5.26
C LYS A 35 9.82 -1.55 4.34
N LEU A 36 9.13 -2.02 3.31
CA LEU A 36 8.42 -1.14 2.37
C LEU A 36 7.33 -0.31 3.08
N ALA A 37 6.54 -0.95 3.95
CA ALA A 37 5.51 -0.27 4.73
C ALA A 37 6.12 0.74 5.72
N ALA A 38 7.21 0.38 6.40
CA ALA A 38 7.90 1.25 7.32
C ALA A 38 8.53 2.47 6.61
N ASP A 39 9.20 2.24 5.48
CA ASP A 39 9.80 3.30 4.66
C ASP A 39 8.70 4.25 4.16
N PHE A 40 7.54 3.74 3.72
CA PHE A 40 6.38 4.56 3.36
C PHE A 40 5.87 5.37 4.54
N ALA A 41 5.63 4.76 5.71
CA ALA A 41 5.16 5.44 6.90
C ALA A 41 6.09 6.58 7.33
N ALA A 42 7.41 6.36 7.26
CA ALA A 42 8.40 7.41 7.53
C ALA A 42 8.29 8.59 6.55
N THR A 43 7.91 8.35 5.28
CA THR A 43 7.66 9.46 4.35
C THR A 43 6.46 10.30 4.76
N THR A 44 5.44 9.71 5.39
CA THR A 44 4.23 10.42 5.84
C THR A 44 4.49 11.34 7.03
N GLU A 45 5.52 11.06 7.83
CA GLU A 45 5.97 11.96 8.90
C GLU A 45 6.64 13.21 8.31
N ARG A 46 7.43 13.02 7.24
CA ARG A 46 8.12 14.12 6.54
C ARG A 46 7.20 14.92 5.62
N TYR A 47 6.28 14.23 4.96
CA TYR A 47 5.31 14.76 4.01
C TYR A 47 3.90 14.34 4.46
N PRO A 48 3.29 15.10 5.38
CA PRO A 48 1.98 14.77 5.92
C PRO A 48 0.92 14.58 4.85
N HIS A 49 0.00 13.64 5.07
CA HIS A 49 -1.13 13.44 4.20
C HIS A 49 -1.98 14.72 4.09
N VAL A 50 -2.51 14.95 2.88
CA VAL A 50 -3.50 15.99 2.64
C VAL A 50 -4.74 15.69 3.47
N SER A 51 -5.24 16.69 4.21
CA SER A 51 -6.44 16.52 5.01
C SER A 51 -7.66 16.13 4.15
N PRO A 52 -8.62 15.38 4.71
CA PRO A 52 -9.86 15.08 4.00
C PRO A 52 -10.53 16.36 3.50
N ASN A 53 -11.01 16.34 2.26
CA ASN A 53 -11.69 17.45 1.59
C ASN A 53 -10.83 18.69 1.25
N THR A 54 -9.51 18.65 1.38
CA THR A 54 -8.66 19.73 0.87
C THR A 54 -8.81 19.85 -0.65
N PRO A 55 -9.12 21.05 -1.20
CA PRO A 55 -9.21 21.26 -2.65
C PRO A 55 -7.89 20.95 -3.36
N ASP A 56 -7.98 20.35 -4.55
CA ASP A 56 -6.81 20.10 -5.40
C ASP A 56 -6.14 21.44 -5.76
N PRO A 57 -4.84 21.65 -5.43
CA PRO A 57 -4.14 22.88 -5.76
C PRO A 57 -3.89 23.05 -7.26
N TYR A 58 -4.07 22.01 -8.07
CA TYR A 58 -3.86 22.07 -9.51
C TYR A 58 -4.89 22.96 -10.19
N VAL A 59 -4.40 24.06 -10.79
CA VAL A 59 -5.16 24.89 -11.72
C VAL A 59 -4.67 24.58 -13.14
N PRO A 60 -5.49 23.99 -14.02
CA PRO A 60 -5.06 23.68 -15.38
C PRO A 60 -4.66 24.97 -16.14
N PRO A 61 -3.65 24.91 -17.01
CA PRO A 61 -3.24 26.07 -17.80
C PRO A 61 -4.38 26.53 -18.71
N ARG A 62 -4.50 27.85 -18.89
CA ARG A 62 -5.47 28.41 -19.83
C ARG A 62 -5.08 27.96 -21.24
N ARG A 63 -6.03 27.40 -21.98
CA ARG A 63 -5.86 27.15 -23.42
C ARG A 63 -5.69 28.51 -24.10
N ASN A 64 -4.54 28.76 -24.72
CA ASN A 64 -4.41 29.92 -25.60
C ASN A 64 -5.43 29.78 -26.75
N PRO A 65 -6.12 30.87 -27.14
CA PRO A 65 -7.06 30.86 -28.25
C PRO A 65 -6.39 30.49 -29.57
#